data_AF-A0A979FJ28-F1
#
_entry.id   AF-A0A979FJ28-F1
#
_cell.length_a   1.000
_cell.length_b   1.000
_cell.length_c   1.000
_cell.angle_alpha   90.00
_cell.angle_beta   90.00
_cell.angle_gamma   90.00
#
_symmetry.space_group_name_H-M   'P 1'
#
loop_
_entity.id
_entity.type
_entity.pdbx_description
1 polymer ?
#
loop_
_entity_poly.entity_id
_entity_poly.type
_entity_poly.pdbx_seq_one_letter_code
_entity_poly.pdbx_strand_id
1 'polypeptide(L)'
;MGQIFNPQDPNYPGESLDLSSANCFPLYSFLLALGTTTVDYFSLDVESSEYKVLQSIPWDKIDIKTLSVEYNLIPEGMPALIDFMKSKGYIYYMKFIRPYTHDLIFVKQEVLDHTRVQYGELPILDVNNTASWMTRSNLES
;
A
#
# COMPACT_ATOMS: atom_id res chain seq x y z
N MET A 1 2.71 23.53 -2.26
CA MET A 1 1.96 23.04 -3.44
C MET A 1 2.84 23.21 -4.65
N GLY A 2 3.27 22.10 -5.27
CA GLY A 2 4.09 22.14 -6.48
C GLY A 2 3.24 22.56 -7.67
N GLN A 3 3.68 23.55 -8.42
CA GLN A 3 3.07 23.94 -9.69
C GLN A 3 3.53 22.95 -10.76
N ILE A 4 2.58 22.29 -11.42
CA ILE A 4 2.85 21.54 -12.65
C ILE A 4 2.90 22.57 -13.78
N PHE A 5 4.08 22.83 -14.31
CA PHE A 5 4.26 23.73 -15.45
C PHE A 5 3.74 23.06 -16.72
N ASN A 6 2.89 23.78 -17.44
CA ASN A 6 2.47 23.38 -18.78
C ASN A 6 3.62 23.70 -19.76
N PRO A 7 4.23 22.72 -20.43
CA PRO A 7 5.34 22.94 -21.38
C PRO A 7 4.94 23.76 -22.62
N GLN A 8 3.65 24.06 -22.77
CA GLN A 8 3.09 24.76 -23.94
C GLN A 8 2.84 26.27 -23.70
N ASP A 9 3.31 26.86 -22.59
CA ASP A 9 3.25 28.32 -22.41
C ASP A 9 4.33 29.00 -23.26
N PRO A 10 3.96 29.78 -24.30
CA PRO A 10 4.92 30.43 -25.19
C PRO A 10 5.79 31.51 -24.50
N ASN A 11 5.44 31.95 -23.29
CA ASN A 11 6.24 32.92 -22.53
C ASN A 11 7.29 32.27 -21.60
N TYR A 12 7.26 30.96 -21.45
CA TYR A 12 8.22 30.19 -20.64
C TYR A 12 8.60 28.92 -21.41
N PRO A 13 9.66 28.95 -22.24
CA PRO A 13 10.22 27.72 -22.80
C PRO A 13 10.91 26.96 -21.65
N GLY A 14 10.10 26.31 -20.82
CA GLY A 14 10.58 25.46 -19.74
C GLY A 14 11.45 24.37 -20.33
N GLU A 15 12.61 24.16 -19.72
CA GLU A 15 13.47 23.02 -20.00
C GLU A 15 12.59 21.75 -20.00
N SER A 16 12.68 20.94 -21.05
CA SER A 16 11.88 19.73 -21.16
C SER A 16 12.15 18.87 -19.92
N LEU A 17 11.15 18.72 -19.05
CA LEU A 17 11.25 17.85 -17.89
C LEU A 17 11.55 16.44 -18.41
N ASP A 18 12.76 15.96 -18.17
CA ASP A 18 13.14 14.59 -18.43
C ASP A 18 12.41 13.69 -17.43
N LEU A 19 11.24 13.19 -17.84
CA LEU A 19 10.43 12.26 -17.06
C LEU A 19 11.05 10.85 -17.01
N SER A 20 12.23 10.62 -17.62
CA SER A 20 12.91 9.32 -17.60
C SER A 20 13.74 9.09 -16.34
N SER A 21 13.99 10.14 -15.54
CA SER A 21 14.79 10.06 -14.33
C SER A 21 14.07 10.63 -13.10
N ALA A 22 14.13 9.89 -11.99
CA ALA A 22 13.57 10.30 -10.71
C ALA A 22 14.57 10.03 -9.59
N ASN A 23 14.65 10.96 -8.63
CA ASN A 23 15.41 10.74 -7.41
C ASN A 23 14.57 9.90 -6.44
N CYS A 24 15.01 8.66 -6.20
CA CYS A 24 14.36 7.74 -5.27
C CYS A 24 15.13 7.72 -3.94
N PHE A 25 14.40 7.85 -2.84
CA PHE A 25 14.95 7.71 -1.49
C PHE A 25 14.20 6.62 -0.73
N PRO A 26 14.86 5.89 0.18
CA PRO A 26 14.18 4.89 1.00
C PRO A 26 13.07 5.53 1.85
N LEU A 27 11.96 4.81 2.04
CA LEU A 27 10.88 5.22 2.94
C LEU A 27 11.41 5.65 4.32
N TYR A 28 12.40 4.94 4.84
CA TYR A 28 13.03 5.24 6.13
C TYR A 28 13.56 6.67 6.23
N SER A 29 14.13 7.21 5.14
CA SER A 29 14.66 8.57 5.11
C SER A 29 13.57 9.62 5.31
N PHE A 30 12.40 9.40 4.69
CA PHE A 30 11.26 10.29 4.87
C PHE A 30 10.69 10.21 6.28
N LEU A 31 10.56 9.00 6.84
CA LEU A 31 10.05 8.81 8.21
C LEU A 31 10.98 9.49 9.24
N LEU A 32 12.30 9.35 9.10
CA LEU A 32 13.27 10.05 9.94
C LEU A 32 13.12 11.57 9.85
N ALA A 33 12.92 12.12 8.65
CA ALA A 33 12.72 13.56 8.47
C ALA A 33 11.41 14.05 9.12
N LEU A 34 10.38 13.20 9.19
CA LEU A 34 9.13 13.46 9.88
C LEU A 34 9.21 13.21 11.40
N GLY A 35 10.33 12.70 11.93
CA GLY A 35 10.51 12.42 13.34
C GLY A 35 9.68 11.23 13.85
N THR A 36 9.32 10.29 12.96
CA THR A 36 8.56 9.08 13.31
C THR A 36 9.21 7.85 12.68
N THR A 37 8.92 6.67 13.23
CA THR A 37 9.24 5.38 12.62
C THR A 37 8.03 4.46 12.56
N THR A 38 6.87 4.95 12.98
CA THR A 38 5.61 4.18 13.00
C THR A 38 4.69 4.66 11.89
N VAL A 39 4.11 3.71 11.17
CA VAL A 39 3.15 3.92 10.09
C VAL A 39 1.94 3.03 10.34
N ASP A 40 0.78 3.61 10.61
CA ASP A 40 -0.43 2.83 10.90
C ASP A 40 -0.96 2.11 9.64
N TYR A 41 -0.89 2.78 8.49
CA TYR A 41 -1.33 2.23 7.22
C TYR A 41 -0.39 2.65 6.09
N PHE A 42 0.09 1.66 5.33
CA PHE A 42 0.96 1.88 4.17
C PHE A 42 0.35 1.21 2.93
N SER A 43 -0.10 2.03 1.98
CA SER A 43 -0.53 1.57 0.65
C SER A 43 0.66 1.65 -0.30
N LEU A 44 0.96 0.54 -0.96
CA LEU A 44 2.10 0.38 -1.86
C LEU A 44 1.60 -0.05 -3.25
N ASP A 45 1.68 0.89 -4.17
CA ASP A 45 1.33 0.75 -5.58
C ASP A 45 2.34 1.62 -6.37
N VAL A 46 3.34 0.96 -6.96
CA VAL A 46 4.47 1.61 -7.64
C VAL A 46 4.75 0.95 -8.99
N GLU A 47 3.69 0.38 -9.59
CA GLU A 47 3.67 -0.19 -10.93
C GLU A 47 4.77 -1.24 -11.15
N SER A 48 4.64 -2.41 -10.52
CA SER A 48 5.46 -3.63 -10.67
C SER A 48 6.76 -3.68 -9.84
N SER A 49 7.02 -2.67 -9.01
CA SER A 49 8.25 -2.60 -8.19
C SER A 49 8.02 -2.86 -6.69
N GLU A 50 6.81 -3.28 -6.32
CA GLU A 50 6.36 -3.41 -4.93
C GLU A 50 7.26 -4.37 -4.15
N TYR A 51 7.59 -5.53 -4.74
CA TYR A 51 8.45 -6.52 -4.09
C TYR A 51 9.84 -5.97 -3.75
N LYS A 52 10.45 -5.21 -4.68
CA LYS A 52 11.76 -4.59 -4.48
C LYS A 52 11.71 -3.46 -3.44
N VAL A 53 10.63 -2.68 -3.43
CA VAL A 53 10.42 -1.66 -2.39
C VAL A 53 10.33 -2.33 -1.01
N LEU A 54 9.55 -3.39 -0.86
CA LEU A 54 9.44 -4.15 0.39
C LEU A 54 10.77 -4.75 0.85
N GLN A 55 11.61 -5.22 -0.07
CA GLN A 55 12.96 -5.70 0.24
C GLN A 55 13.89 -4.59 0.76
N SER A 56 13.69 -3.34 0.33
CA SER A 56 14.51 -2.20 0.76
C SER A 56 14.14 -1.67 2.15
N ILE A 57 12.98 -2.05 2.70
CA ILE A 57 12.52 -1.59 4.00
C ILE A 57 13.40 -2.18 5.12
N PRO A 58 13.98 -1.34 6.00
CA PRO A 58 14.65 -1.81 7.21
C PRO A 58 13.60 -2.17 8.27
N TRP A 59 13.04 -3.38 8.17
CA TRP A 59 11.94 -3.87 9.02
C TRP A 59 12.24 -3.91 10.52
N ASP A 60 13.52 -3.86 10.90
CA ASP A 60 14.00 -3.72 12.28
C ASP A 60 13.92 -2.27 12.81
N LYS A 61 13.78 -1.28 11.93
CA LYS A 61 13.79 0.16 12.25
C LYS A 61 12.47 0.87 12.02
N ILE A 62 11.53 0.23 11.33
CA ILE A 62 10.23 0.80 10.98
C ILE A 62 9.13 -0.13 11.48
N ASP A 63 8.10 0.47 12.07
CA ASP A 63 6.94 -0.22 12.59
C ASP A 63 5.71 0.11 11.74
N ILE A 64 5.44 -0.71 10.73
CA ILE A 64 4.25 -0.58 9.88
C ILE A 64 3.15 -1.51 10.42
N LYS A 65 1.97 -0.98 10.74
CA LYS A 65 0.90 -1.77 11.37
C LYS A 65 0.08 -2.56 10.36
N THR A 66 -0.30 -1.91 9.27
CA THR A 66 -1.10 -2.49 8.19
C THR A 66 -0.55 -2.09 6.83
N LEU A 67 -0.52 -3.01 5.87
CA LEU A 67 -0.12 -2.77 4.49
C LEU A 67 -1.21 -3.19 3.51
N SER A 68 -1.36 -2.41 2.45
CA SER A 68 -2.02 -2.80 1.21
C SER A 68 -0.97 -2.82 0.12
N VAL A 69 -0.77 -3.94 -0.54
CA VAL A 69 0.27 -4.08 -1.57
C VAL A 69 -0.36 -4.58 -2.85
N GLU A 70 -0.22 -3.80 -3.93
CA GLU A 70 -0.62 -4.24 -5.26
C GLU A 70 0.25 -5.44 -5.69
N TYR A 71 -0.37 -6.50 -6.19
CA TYR A 71 0.35 -7.72 -6.59
C TYR A 71 0.19 -8.06 -8.08
N ASN A 72 -0.58 -7.28 -8.85
CA ASN A 72 -0.99 -7.69 -10.19
C ASN A 72 0.19 -7.79 -11.18
N LEU A 73 1.14 -6.86 -11.07
CA LEU A 73 2.24 -6.72 -12.02
C LEU A 73 3.60 -7.09 -11.46
N ILE A 74 3.69 -7.56 -10.20
CA ILE A 74 4.98 -7.98 -9.64
C ILE A 74 5.52 -9.23 -10.36
N PRO A 75 6.76 -9.20 -10.88
CA PRO A 75 7.36 -10.36 -11.55
C PRO A 75 7.49 -11.59 -10.65
N GLU A 76 7.67 -11.40 -9.34
CA GLU A 76 7.83 -12.45 -8.34
C GLU A 76 6.52 -13.20 -8.05
N GLY A 77 5.38 -12.56 -8.34
CA GLY A 77 4.05 -13.13 -8.16
C GLY A 77 3.51 -13.13 -6.73
N MET A 78 2.19 -13.33 -6.63
CA MET A 78 1.43 -13.31 -5.38
C MET A 78 1.99 -14.22 -4.27
N PRO A 79 2.42 -15.49 -4.52
CA PRO A 79 2.93 -16.35 -3.47
C PRO A 79 4.22 -15.82 -2.83
N ALA A 80 5.16 -15.33 -3.64
CA ALA A 80 6.42 -14.79 -3.16
C ALA A 80 6.21 -13.56 -2.27
N LEU A 81 5.26 -12.69 -2.63
CA LEU A 81 4.86 -11.55 -1.81
C LEU A 81 4.30 -11.99 -0.46
N ILE A 82 3.37 -12.96 -0.44
CA ILE A 82 2.79 -13.47 0.81
C ILE A 82 3.87 -14.09 1.70
N ASP A 83 4.75 -14.92 1.14
CA ASP A 83 5.82 -15.58 1.91
C ASP A 83 6.82 -14.57 2.46
N PHE A 84 7.17 -13.54 1.67
CA PHE A 84 8.01 -12.45 2.13
C PHE A 84 7.36 -11.72 3.31
N MET A 85 6.10 -11.31 3.20
CA MET A 85 5.42 -10.58 4.27
C MET A 85 5.26 -11.43 5.54
N LYS A 86 4.94 -12.72 5.41
CA LYS A 86 4.93 -13.67 6.53
C LYS A 86 6.30 -13.79 7.20
N SER A 87 7.39 -13.81 6.42
CA SER A 87 8.75 -13.82 6.97
C SER A 87 9.10 -12.58 7.80
N LYS A 88 8.36 -11.47 7.59
CA LYS A 88 8.46 -10.23 8.39
C LYS A 88 7.47 -10.17 9.55
N GLY A 89 6.75 -11.25 9.83
CA GLY A 89 5.82 -11.37 10.95
C GLY A 89 4.41 -10.84 10.67
N TYR A 90 4.05 -10.59 9.40
CA TYR A 90 2.71 -10.15 9.04
C TYR A 90 1.76 -11.32 8.77
N ILE A 91 0.50 -11.11 9.10
CA ILE A 91 -0.61 -11.99 8.74
C ILE A 91 -1.16 -11.52 7.41
N TYR A 92 -1.28 -12.43 6.45
CA TYR A 92 -2.08 -12.19 5.26
C TYR A 92 -3.56 -12.20 5.64
N TYR A 93 -4.17 -11.02 5.65
CA TYR A 93 -5.51 -10.80 6.20
C TYR A 93 -6.60 -11.03 5.15
N MET A 94 -6.49 -10.39 3.99
CA MET A 94 -7.43 -10.58 2.89
C MET A 94 -6.84 -10.18 1.54
N LYS A 95 -7.56 -10.57 0.49
CA LYS A 95 -7.36 -10.10 -0.88
C LYS A 95 -8.46 -9.14 -1.27
N PHE A 96 -8.10 -8.00 -1.83
CA PHE A 96 -9.03 -7.01 -2.32
C PHE A 96 -8.96 -6.95 -3.84
N ILE A 97 -10.07 -7.30 -4.51
CA ILE A 97 -10.16 -7.36 -5.97
C ILE A 97 -11.24 -6.41 -6.47
N ARG A 98 -10.85 -5.51 -7.36
CA ARG A 98 -11.70 -4.60 -8.13
C ARG A 98 -11.25 -4.62 -9.60
N PRO A 99 -12.07 -4.10 -10.53
CA PRO A 99 -11.70 -4.04 -11.95
C PRO A 99 -10.31 -3.45 -12.26
N TYR A 100 -9.75 -2.63 -11.36
CA TYR A 100 -8.45 -1.97 -11.53
C TYR A 100 -7.57 -1.99 -10.27
N THR A 101 -7.88 -2.86 -9.30
CA THR A 101 -7.16 -2.85 -8.02
C THR A 101 -7.06 -4.28 -7.50
N HIS A 102 -5.84 -4.70 -7.23
CA HIS A 102 -5.51 -6.07 -6.88
C HIS A 102 -4.51 -6.04 -5.72
N ASP A 103 -5.05 -5.86 -4.52
CA ASP A 103 -4.26 -5.67 -3.32
C ASP A 103 -4.32 -6.88 -2.42
N LEU A 104 -3.20 -7.16 -1.77
CA LEU A 104 -3.15 -8.00 -0.59
C LEU A 104 -3.05 -7.12 0.65
N ILE A 105 -3.89 -7.41 1.64
CA ILE A 105 -3.86 -6.73 2.93
C ILE A 105 -3.06 -7.57 3.91
N PHE A 106 -2.07 -6.95 4.53
CA PHE A 106 -1.20 -7.54 5.55
C PHE A 106 -1.32 -6.77 6.85
N VAL A 107 -1.44 -7.49 7.96
CA VAL A 107 -1.69 -6.88 9.28
C VAL A 107 -0.78 -7.52 10.32
N LYS A 108 -0.25 -6.73 11.25
CA LYS A 108 0.46 -7.27 12.42
C LYS A 108 -0.51 -7.88 13.44
N GLN A 109 -0.07 -8.93 14.14
CA GLN A 109 -0.90 -9.59 15.15
C GLN A 109 -1.42 -8.60 16.21
N GLU A 110 -0.60 -7.65 16.68
CA GLU A 110 -1.03 -6.72 17.73
C GLU A 110 -2.17 -5.79 17.30
N VAL A 111 -2.37 -5.56 16.00
CA VAL A 111 -3.50 -4.76 15.50
C VAL A 111 -4.80 -5.55 15.70
N LEU A 112 -4.76 -6.85 15.40
CA LEU A 112 -5.93 -7.73 15.52
C LEU A 112 -6.32 -7.96 16.97
N ASP A 113 -5.33 -8.12 17.87
CA ASP A 113 -5.57 -8.37 19.30
C ASP A 113 -6.35 -7.24 19.98
N HIS A 114 -6.19 -6.00 19.50
CA HIS A 114 -6.91 -4.84 20.01
C HIS A 114 -8.26 -4.60 19.33
N THR A 115 -8.59 -5.37 18.28
CA THR A 115 -9.90 -5.30 17.63
C THR A 115 -10.85 -6.31 18.23
N ARG A 116 -12.07 -5.88 18.61
CA ARG A 116 -13.18 -6.80 18.98
C ARG A 116 -13.76 -7.57 17.78
N VAL A 117 -13.06 -7.57 16.65
CA VAL A 117 -13.51 -8.18 15.41
C VAL A 117 -13.22 -9.67 15.50
N GLN A 118 -14.27 -10.46 15.73
CA GLN A 118 -14.21 -11.91 15.64
C GLN A 118 -13.79 -12.30 14.22
N TYR A 119 -12.79 -13.18 14.10
CA TYR A 119 -12.31 -13.77 12.84
C TYR A 119 -13.38 -14.74 12.29
N GLY A 120 -14.55 -14.22 11.91
CA GLY A 120 -15.41 -14.88 10.94
C GLY A 120 -14.72 -14.79 9.58
N GLU A 121 -14.84 -15.81 8.74
CA GLU A 121 -14.38 -15.74 7.34
C GLU A 121 -14.79 -14.39 6.75
N LEU A 122 -13.81 -13.50 6.53
CA LEU A 122 -14.09 -12.20 5.96
C LEU A 122 -14.62 -12.47 4.56
N PRO A 123 -15.84 -12.03 4.26
CA PRO A 123 -16.43 -12.37 2.99
C PRO A 123 -15.55 -11.71 1.93
N ILE A 124 -15.14 -12.45 0.90
CA ILE A 124 -14.31 -11.94 -0.19
C ILE A 124 -14.95 -10.64 -0.68
N LEU A 125 -14.28 -9.51 -0.46
CA LEU A 125 -14.85 -8.19 -0.74
C LEU A 125 -14.76 -7.89 -2.24
N ASP A 126 -15.66 -8.48 -3.03
CA ASP A 126 -15.89 -8.07 -4.42
C ASP A 126 -16.80 -6.82 -4.49
N VAL A 127 -16.97 -6.26 -5.69
CA VAL A 127 -17.78 -5.05 -5.91
C VAL A 127 -19.22 -5.21 -5.40
N ASN A 128 -19.79 -6.40 -5.54
CA ASN A 128 -21.18 -6.70 -5.17
C ASN A 128 -21.33 -6.83 -3.66
N ASN A 129 -20.39 -7.53 -3.03
CA ASN A 129 -20.29 -7.65 -1.57
C ASN A 129 -19.98 -6.29 -0.92
N THR A 130 -19.36 -5.37 -1.68
CA THR A 130 -19.00 -4.05 -1.19
C THR A 130 -20.17 -3.08 -1.08
N ALA A 131 -21.02 -3.05 -2.11
CA ALA A 131 -22.27 -2.31 -2.03
C ALA A 131 -23.16 -2.84 -0.88
N SER A 132 -23.14 -4.15 -0.63
CA SER A 132 -23.88 -4.79 0.46
C SER A 132 -23.36 -4.37 1.85
N TRP A 133 -22.04 -4.33 2.08
CA TRP A 133 -21.52 -3.87 3.38
C TRP A 133 -21.74 -2.38 3.62
N MET A 134 -21.56 -1.52 2.61
CA MET A 134 -21.82 -0.08 2.76
C MET A 134 -23.28 0.16 3.14
N THR A 135 -24.18 -0.60 2.53
CA THR A 135 -25.61 -0.54 2.84
C THR A 135 -25.87 -1.00 4.28
N ARG A 136 -25.27 -2.11 4.74
CA ARG A 136 -25.38 -2.60 6.12
C ARG A 136 -24.83 -1.62 7.16
N SER A 137 -23.65 -1.05 6.93
CA SER A 137 -23.02 -0.10 7.87
C SER A 137 -23.83 1.18 8.02
N ASN A 138 -24.53 1.63 6.97
CA ASN A 138 -25.44 2.78 7.03
C ASN A 138 -26.80 2.47 7.66
N LEU A 139 -27.14 1.20 7.86
CA LEU A 139 -28.37 0.74 8.51
C LEU A 139 -28.19 0.50 10.02
N GLU A 140 -26.95 0.36 10.47
CA GLU A 140 -26.59 0.13 11.88
C GLU A 140 -26.10 1.40 12.61
N SER A 141 -26.14 2.56 11.95
CA SER A 141 -25.74 3.88 12.47
C SER A 141 -26.90 4.79 12.81
#